data_AF-A0A091C0X0-F1
#
_entry.id   AF-A0A091C0X0-F1
#
_cell.length_a   1.000
_cell.length_b   1.000
_cell.length_c   1.000
_cell.angle_alpha   90.00
_cell.angle_beta   90.00
_cell.angle_gamma   90.00
#
_symmetry.space_group_name_H-M   'P 1'
#
loop_
_entity.id
_entity.type
_entity.pdbx_description
1 polymer ?
#
loop_
_entity_poly.entity_id
_entity_poly.type
_entity_poly.pdbx_seq_one_letter_code
_entity_poly.pdbx_strand_id
1 'polypeptide(L)' 'MDVPDKPGSIAEITSLLAKSSISLTNIKILETREEIIGILQLTFKNEKDLIKAKAHIENKTNYHCRLQ' A
#
# COMPACT_ATOMS: atom_id res chain seq x y z
N MET A 1 -1.96 5.41 0.24
CA MET A 1 -0.53 5.72 0.06
C MET A 1 -0.33 6.19 -1.36
N ASP A 2 0.59 7.11 -1.57
CA ASP A 2 0.88 7.65 -2.90
C ASP A 2 1.81 6.66 -3.61
N VAL A 3 1.44 6.25 -4.83
CA VAL A 3 2.16 5.22 -5.58
C VAL A 3 2.45 5.75 -6.99
N PRO A 4 3.70 5.63 -7.49
CA PRO A 4 4.03 6.06 -8.83
C PRO A 4 3.32 5.21 -9.87
N ASP A 5 2.75 5.86 -10.89
CA ASP A 5 2.15 5.18 -12.04
C ASP A 5 3.24 4.62 -12.96
N LYS A 6 3.75 3.45 -12.59
CA LYS A 6 4.70 2.68 -13.39
C LYS A 6 4.48 1.18 -13.17
N PRO A 7 4.86 0.34 -14.15
CA PRO A 7 4.79 -1.11 -13.99
C PRO A 7 5.56 -1.57 -12.75
N GLY A 8 4.92 -2.44 -11.96
CA GLY A 8 5.53 -3.08 -10.79
C GLY A 8 5.27 -2.39 -9.44
N SER A 9 4.78 -1.15 -9.40
CA SER A 9 4.58 -0.44 -8.12
C SER A 9 3.62 -1.17 -7.17
N ILE A 10 2.51 -1.71 -7.70
CA ILE A 10 1.55 -2.50 -6.89
C ILE A 10 2.15 -3.85 -6.51
N ALA A 11 2.87 -4.48 -7.43
CA ALA A 11 3.48 -5.80 -7.21
C ALA A 11 4.55 -5.76 -6.11
N GLU A 12 5.32 -4.68 -6.03
CA GLU A 12 6.29 -4.43 -4.96
C GLU A 12 5.61 -4.43 -3.59
N ILE A 13 4.52 -3.67 -3.45
CA ILE A 13 3.77 -3.53 -2.19
C ILE A 13 3.10 -4.86 -1.81
N THR A 14 2.39 -5.50 -2.73
CA THR A 14 1.69 -6.77 -2.43
C THR A 14 2.68 -7.90 -2.13
N SER A 15 3.86 -7.91 -2.76
CA SER A 15 4.93 -8.87 -2.46
C SER A 15 5.51 -8.67 -1.07
N LEU A 16 5.69 -7.42 -0.63
CA LEU A 16 6.15 -7.10 0.73
C LEU A 16 5.16 -7.59 1.79
N LEU A 17 3.87 -7.40 1.55
CA LEU A 17 2.82 -7.89 2.46
C LEU A 17 2.78 -9.42 2.53
N ALA A 18 2.90 -10.09 1.38
CA ALA A 18 2.94 -11.55 1.31
C ALA A 18 4.13 -12.14 2.10
N LYS A 19 5.33 -11.56 1.95
CA LYS A 19 6.53 -11.97 2.72
C LYS A 19 6.36 -11.81 4.24
N SER A 20 5.49 -10.90 4.67
CA SER A 20 5.15 -10.67 6.09
C SER A 20 3.92 -11.42 6.57
N SER A 21 3.33 -12.27 5.72
CA SER A 21 2.08 -13.00 5.95
C SER A 21 0.92 -12.08 6.35
N ILE A 22 0.82 -10.91 5.72
CA ILE A 22 -0.26 -9.95 5.95
C ILE A 22 -1.30 -10.08 4.84
N SER A 23 -2.54 -10.38 5.24
CA SER A 23 -3.65 -10.53 4.30
C SER A 23 -4.41 -9.22 4.11
N LEU A 24 -4.70 -8.90 2.86
CA LEU A 24 -5.59 -7.81 2.47
C LEU A 24 -7.03 -8.32 2.38
N THR A 25 -7.98 -7.50 2.84
CA THR A 25 -9.40 -7.73 2.56
C THR A 25 -9.85 -7.00 1.30
N ASN A 26 -9.18 -5.90 0.95
CA ASN A 26 -9.46 -5.13 -0.25
C ASN A 26 -8.26 -4.33 -0.74
N ILE A 27 -8.24 -4.03 -2.04
CA ILE A 27 -7.27 -3.15 -2.70
C ILE A 27 -8.03 -2.23 -3.67
N LYS A 28 -7.72 -0.93 -3.63
CA LYS A 28 -8.36 0.08 -4.50
C LYS A 28 -7.31 1.07 -4.98
N ILE A 29 -7.38 1.41 -6.27
CA ILE A 29 -6.60 2.49 -6.87
C ILE A 29 -7.55 3.68 -7.05
N LEU A 30 -7.18 4.83 -6.53
CA LEU A 30 -7.88 6.09 -6.73
C LEU A 30 -7.02 6.97 -7.62
N GLU A 31 -7.60 7.44 -8.72
CA GLU A 31 -6.97 8.38 -9.64
C GLU A 31 -7.32 9.81 -9.22
N THR A 32 -6.32 10.65 -9.03
CA THR A 32 -6.52 12.11 -8.84
C THR A 32 -6.25 12.82 -10.16
N ARG A 33 -7.18 13.65 -10.62
CA ARG A 33 -7.19 14.23 -11.97
C ARG A 33 -6.04 15.19 -12.30
N GLU A 34 -5.21 15.56 -11.31
CA GLU A 34 -4.19 16.61 -11.46
C GLU A 34 -2.74 16.10 -11.40
N GLU A 35 -2.47 14.83 -11.08
CA GLU A 35 -1.10 14.28 -11.04
C GLU A 35 -1.02 12.83 -11.54
N ILE A 36 0.16 12.44 -12.06
CA ILE A 36 0.55 11.06 -12.46
C ILE A 36 0.60 10.10 -11.25
N ILE A 37 0.28 10.59 -10.05
CA ILE A 37 0.42 9.85 -8.79
C ILE A 37 -0.94 9.26 -8.43
N GLY A 38 -1.05 7.93 -8.48
CA GLY A 38 -2.24 7.21 -8.03
C GLY A 38 -2.20 7.00 -6.52
N ILE A 39 -3.36 7.04 -5.87
CA ILE A 39 -3.48 6.67 -4.46
C ILE A 39 -3.85 5.18 -4.39
N LEU A 40 -2.96 4.38 -3.82
CA LEU A 40 -3.28 2.99 -3.46
C LEU A 40 -3.86 2.93 -2.05
N GLN A 41 -5.11 2.49 -1.96
CA GLN A 41 -5.80 2.21 -0.71
C GLN A 41 -5.82 0.70 -0.47
N LEU A 42 -5.37 0.31 0.72
CA LEU A 42 -5.32 -1.08 1.18
C LEU A 42 -6.22 -1.22 2.39
N THR A 43 -7.05 -2.26 2.41
CA THR A 43 -7.91 -2.58 3.56
C THR A 43 -7.46 -3.88 4.19
N PHE A 44 -7.42 -3.88 5.52
CA PHE A 44 -6.98 -5.01 6.34
C PHE A 44 -8.12 -5.50 7.22
N LYS A 45 -8.01 -6.76 7.65
CA LYS A 45 -9.04 -7.38 8.50
C LYS A 45 -9.09 -6.77 9.90
N ASN A 46 -7.95 -6.34 10.43
CA ASN A 46 -7.81 -5.83 11.78
C ASN A 46 -6.72 -4.75 11.83
N GLU A 47 -6.77 -3.93 12.88
CA GLU A 47 -5.83 -2.82 13.09
C GLU A 47 -4.39 -3.29 13.25
N LYS A 48 -4.16 -4.45 13.87
CA LYS A 48 -2.81 -5.02 14.04
C LYS A 48 -2.12 -5.27 12.70
N ASP A 49 -2.83 -5.83 11.74
CA ASP A 49 -2.33 -6.07 10.38
C ASP A 49 -2.08 -4.76 9.63
N LEU A 50 -2.94 -3.76 9.81
CA LEU A 50 -2.78 -2.43 9.25
C LEU A 50 -1.52 -1.72 9.79
N ILE A 51 -1.30 -1.74 11.10
CA ILE A 51 -0.10 -1.14 11.72
C ILE A 51 1.16 -1.89 11.27
N LYS A 52 1.12 -3.22 11.25
CA LYS A 52 2.24 -4.06 10.79
C LYS A 52 2.57 -3.78 9.32
N ALA A 53 1.55 -3.67 8.47
CA ALA A 53 1.70 -3.36 7.06
C ALA A 53 2.33 -1.98 6.84
N LYS A 54 1.81 -0.95 7.52
CA LYS A 54 2.35 0.41 7.47
C LYS A 54 3.84 0.41 7.82
N ALA A 55 4.19 -0.16 8.97
CA ALA A 55 5.57 -0.22 9.42
C ALA A 55 6.45 -1.01 8.43
N HIS A 56 5.96 -2.11 7.86
CA HIS A 56 6.76 -2.91 6.94
C HIS A 56 7.00 -2.21 5.61
N ILE A 57 5.99 -1.52 5.06
CA ILE A 57 6.10 -0.78 3.80
C ILE A 57 7.06 0.40 3.99
N GLU A 58 6.85 1.25 5.00
CA GLU A 58 7.68 2.45 5.24
C GLU A 58 9.14 2.11 5.59
N ASN A 59 9.40 0.93 6.17
CA ASN A 59 10.77 0.48 6.44
C ASN A 59 11.48 -0.13 5.22
N LYS A 60 10.74 -0.49 4.16
CA LYS A 60 11.26 -1.22 2.99
C LYS A 60 11.17 -0.44 1.70
N THR A 61 10.36 0.63 1.66
CA THR A 61 10.18 1.49 0.51
C THR A 61 10.12 2.95 0.93
N ASN A 62 10.18 3.85 -0.03
CA ASN A 62 9.99 5.28 0.21
C ASN A 62 8.49 5.68 0.14
N TYR A 63 7.56 4.72 0.18
CA TYR A 63 6.14 5.01 0.14
C TYR A 63 5.65 5.48 1.50
N HIS A 64 5.02 6.65 1.53
CA HIS A 64 4.44 7.19 2.75
C HIS A 64 3.00 6.67 2.95
N CYS A 65 2.74 6.07 4.12
CA CYS A 65 1.45 5.48 4.43
C CYS A 65 0.65 6.40 5.37
N ARG A 66 -0.53 6.82 4.92
CA ARG A 66 -1.49 7.58 5.74
C ARG A 66 -2.57 6.64 6.26
N LEU A 67 -2.89 6.74 7.55
CA LEU A 67 -4.01 6.02 8.16
C LEU A 67 -5.28 6.83 7.96
N GLN A 68 -6.36 6.15 7.56
CA GLN A 68 -7.64 6.76 7.23
C GLN A 68 -8.78 5.85 7.65
#